data_AF-B0L900-F1
#
_entry.id   AF-B0L900-F1
#
_cell.length_a   1.000
_cell.length_b   1.000
_cell.length_c   1.000
_cell.angle_alpha   90.00
_cell.angle_beta   90.00
_cell.angle_gamma   90.00
#
_symmetry.space_group_name_H-M   'P 1'
#
loop_
_entity.id
_entity.type
_entity.pdbx_description
1 polymer ?
#
loop_
_entity_poly.entity_id
_entity_poly.type
_entity_poly.pdbx_seq_one_letter_code
_entity_poly.pdbx_strand_id
1 'polypeptide(L)'
;HANMVRDQLEVDSARVTAGGVCLTCKTPYAPKLQKEMGEAYYKTPFKEVLAKIPENHKTLGVACSDCHDNKDMTLKLSREFTLGAALKEMGVDRAKLTRQELRSLVCAQCHVTYSIPKDKEMKSVGVFFPWQGSTWGNITIENIIKKIRSDPSYCEWTQSVTGFKLGFIRHPEFEFFSNNSLHWNARATCGDCHMPVVQEGGRKVTDHRIMSPLKNDLKACEKCHIARIEWLREQVYAIQDRT
;
A
#
# COMPACT_ATOMS: atom_id res chain seq x y z
N HIS A 1 -7.72 1.28 -9.06
CA HIS A 1 -6.41 1.82 -9.50
C HIS A 1 -6.53 3.03 -10.42
N ALA A 2 -7.23 2.94 -11.55
CA ALA A 2 -7.36 4.08 -12.48
C ALA A 2 -7.91 5.38 -11.85
N ASN A 3 -8.78 5.27 -10.84
CA ASN A 3 -9.41 6.43 -10.19
C ASN A 3 -8.62 7.00 -9.01
N MET A 4 -7.43 6.48 -8.68
CA MET A 4 -6.73 6.79 -7.43
C MET A 4 -6.59 8.29 -7.14
N VAL A 5 -6.19 9.10 -8.13
CA VAL A 5 -6.04 10.56 -7.94
C VAL A 5 -7.38 11.28 -8.09
N ARG A 6 -8.30 10.78 -8.92
CA ARG A 6 -9.65 11.35 -9.09
C ARG A 6 -10.46 11.26 -7.81
N ASP A 7 -10.52 10.08 -7.20
CA ASP A 7 -11.21 9.87 -5.93
C ASP A 7 -10.60 10.74 -4.82
N GLN A 8 -9.27 10.98 -4.85
CA GLN A 8 -8.61 11.87 -3.91
C GLN A 8 -8.89 13.37 -4.16
N LEU A 9 -9.24 13.75 -5.39
CA LEU A 9 -9.68 15.10 -5.72
C LEU A 9 -11.13 15.36 -5.31
N GLU A 10 -11.96 14.32 -5.38
CA GLU A 10 -13.41 14.39 -5.13
C GLU A 10 -13.79 14.12 -3.67
N VAL A 11 -12.89 13.54 -2.87
CA VAL A 11 -13.11 13.34 -1.44
C VAL A 11 -13.30 14.66 -0.70
N ASP A 12 -14.02 14.61 0.42
CA ASP A 12 -14.14 15.74 1.35
C ASP A 12 -12.76 16.36 1.68
N SER A 13 -12.69 17.68 1.59
CA SER A 13 -11.42 18.41 1.69
C SER A 13 -10.71 18.20 3.03
N ALA A 14 -11.44 17.87 4.11
CA ALA A 14 -10.88 17.53 5.41
C ALA A 14 -9.89 16.35 5.33
N ARG A 15 -10.06 15.45 4.34
CA ARG A 15 -9.22 14.24 4.16
C ARG A 15 -7.87 14.52 3.50
N VAL A 16 -7.71 15.66 2.83
CA VAL A 16 -6.46 16.05 2.13
C VAL A 16 -5.73 17.21 2.83
N THR A 17 -6.19 17.60 4.01
CA THR A 17 -5.55 18.63 4.85
C THR A 17 -4.13 18.28 5.28
N ALA A 18 -3.76 17.00 5.24
CA ALA A 18 -2.40 16.56 5.54
C ALA A 18 -1.36 17.05 4.49
N GLY A 19 -1.77 17.59 3.34
CA GLY A 19 -0.87 18.17 2.36
C GLY A 19 -0.39 17.20 1.29
N GLY A 20 0.74 17.51 0.66
CA GLY A 20 1.31 16.77 -0.46
C GLY A 20 1.71 15.34 -0.11
N VAL A 21 1.93 15.04 1.18
CA VAL A 21 2.12 13.67 1.66
C VAL A 21 1.05 12.69 1.17
N CYS A 22 -0.18 13.17 0.94
CA CYS A 22 -1.29 12.38 0.42
C CYS A 22 -1.04 11.81 -0.98
N LEU A 23 -0.11 12.34 -1.76
CA LEU A 23 0.23 11.87 -3.11
C LEU A 23 1.15 10.63 -3.10
N THR A 24 1.75 10.30 -1.96
CA THR A 24 2.80 9.26 -1.81
C THR A 24 2.41 7.93 -2.41
N CYS A 25 1.16 7.52 -2.21
CA CYS A 25 0.61 6.24 -2.67
C CYS A 25 -0.41 6.41 -3.81
N LYS A 26 -0.33 7.48 -4.60
CA LYS A 26 -1.39 7.86 -5.56
C LYS A 26 -0.91 8.14 -6.97
N THR A 27 0.27 8.72 -7.15
CA THR A 27 0.81 9.11 -8.46
C THR A 27 2.23 8.56 -8.68
N PRO A 28 2.61 8.19 -9.93
CA PRO A 28 3.98 7.80 -10.27
C PRO A 28 5.01 8.92 -10.08
N TYR A 29 4.56 10.17 -9.96
CA TYR A 29 5.43 11.32 -9.72
C TYR A 29 5.91 11.45 -8.28
N ALA A 30 5.33 10.70 -7.33
CA ALA A 30 5.62 10.85 -5.90
C ALA A 30 7.12 10.71 -5.56
N PRO A 31 7.87 9.68 -6.04
CA PRO A 31 9.31 9.58 -5.74
C PRO A 31 10.11 10.76 -6.27
N LYS A 32 9.79 11.27 -7.47
CA LYS A 32 10.46 12.42 -8.07
C LYS A 32 10.19 13.69 -7.26
N LEU A 33 8.92 13.97 -6.97
CA LEU A 33 8.52 15.16 -6.22
C LEU A 33 9.09 15.16 -4.80
N GLN A 34 9.08 14.01 -4.12
CA GLN A 34 9.68 13.88 -2.80
C GLN A 34 11.19 14.16 -2.84
N LYS A 35 11.91 13.66 -3.85
CA LYS A 35 13.34 13.92 -4.04
C LYS A 35 13.65 15.39 -4.32
N GLU A 36 12.83 16.06 -5.14
CA GLU A 36 13.05 17.45 -5.55
C GLU A 36 12.67 18.46 -4.46
N MET A 37 11.60 18.19 -3.71
CA MET A 37 11.07 19.12 -2.72
C MET A 37 11.54 18.84 -1.28
N GLY A 38 12.06 17.63 -1.00
CA GLY A 38 12.43 17.21 0.35
C GLY A 38 11.24 17.28 1.31
N GLU A 39 11.43 17.89 2.48
CA GLU A 39 10.37 18.02 3.50
C GLU A 39 9.16 18.84 3.00
N ALA A 40 9.38 19.79 2.09
CA ALA A 40 8.29 20.62 1.55
C ALA A 40 7.24 19.77 0.83
N TYR A 41 7.61 18.63 0.24
CA TYR A 41 6.67 17.69 -0.37
C TYR A 41 5.54 17.28 0.60
N TYR A 42 5.85 17.11 1.89
CA TYR A 42 4.89 16.62 2.86
C TYR A 42 3.91 17.71 3.32
N LYS A 43 4.43 18.91 3.67
CA LYS A 43 3.65 20.00 4.27
C LYS A 43 2.95 20.92 3.27
N THR A 44 3.46 21.04 2.04
CA THR A 44 2.83 21.89 1.02
C THR A 44 1.39 21.41 0.75
N PRO A 45 0.39 22.30 0.61
CA PRO A 45 -0.98 21.90 0.35
C PRO A 45 -1.13 20.93 -0.83
N PHE A 46 -2.03 19.95 -0.69
CA PHE A 46 -2.22 18.85 -1.65
C PHE A 46 -2.33 19.35 -3.10
N LYS A 47 -3.17 20.36 -3.35
CA LYS A 47 -3.40 20.90 -4.71
C LYS A 47 -2.17 21.61 -5.29
N GLU A 48 -1.32 22.19 -4.46
CA GLU A 48 -0.09 22.86 -4.91
C GLU A 48 0.98 21.85 -5.31
N VAL A 49 1.11 20.74 -4.58
CA VAL A 49 2.01 19.65 -4.98
C VAL A 49 1.48 18.98 -6.24
N LEU A 50 0.16 18.76 -6.34
CA LEU A 50 -0.47 18.22 -7.54
C LEU A 50 -0.25 19.12 -8.76
N ALA A 51 -0.26 20.45 -8.60
CA ALA A 51 -0.01 21.40 -9.68
C ALA A 51 1.40 21.31 -10.30
N LYS A 52 2.35 20.65 -9.62
CA LYS A 52 3.70 20.37 -10.16
C LYS A 52 3.72 19.18 -11.13
N ILE A 53 2.64 18.41 -11.21
CA ILE A 53 2.49 17.31 -12.17
C ILE A 53 2.00 17.88 -13.50
N PRO A 54 2.55 17.44 -14.65
CA PRO A 54 2.05 17.85 -15.97
C PRO A 54 0.53 17.72 -16.10
N GLU A 55 -0.13 18.69 -16.72
CA GLU A 55 -1.59 18.79 -16.78
C GLU A 55 -2.26 17.48 -17.23
N ASN A 56 -1.73 16.88 -18.29
CA ASN A 56 -2.22 15.63 -18.87
C ASN A 56 -2.03 14.40 -17.94
N HIS A 57 -1.23 14.51 -16.89
CA HIS A 57 -0.95 13.45 -15.92
C HIS A 57 -1.48 13.75 -14.51
N LYS A 58 -2.17 14.88 -14.28
CA LYS A 58 -2.69 15.23 -12.96
C LYS A 58 -3.65 14.20 -12.36
N THR A 59 -4.33 13.43 -13.19
CA THR A 59 -5.21 12.34 -12.72
C THR A 59 -4.64 10.95 -12.95
N LEU A 60 -3.36 10.84 -13.35
CA LEU A 60 -2.68 9.57 -13.54
C LEU A 60 -2.45 8.90 -12.17
N GLY A 61 -3.18 7.80 -11.96
CA GLY A 61 -2.97 6.89 -10.84
C GLY A 61 -1.71 6.03 -11.00
N VAL A 62 -1.64 4.93 -10.25
CA VAL A 62 -0.55 3.94 -10.39
C VAL A 62 -0.34 3.54 -11.85
N ALA A 63 0.92 3.50 -12.27
CA ALA A 63 1.34 3.24 -13.64
C ALA A 63 2.34 2.07 -13.71
N CYS A 64 2.67 1.61 -14.93
CA CYS A 64 3.62 0.50 -15.14
C CYS A 64 4.96 0.75 -14.43
N SER A 65 5.45 1.99 -14.48
CA SER A 65 6.72 2.42 -13.88
C SER A 65 6.74 2.35 -12.35
N ASP A 66 5.59 2.23 -11.69
CA ASP A 66 5.54 2.07 -10.23
C ASP A 66 5.95 0.66 -9.80
N CYS A 67 5.84 -0.33 -10.69
CA CYS A 67 6.02 -1.75 -10.38
C CYS A 67 6.99 -2.47 -11.32
N HIS A 68 7.34 -1.90 -12.48
CA HIS A 68 8.19 -2.54 -13.49
C HIS A 68 9.40 -1.71 -13.88
N ASP A 69 10.52 -2.38 -14.12
CA ASP A 69 11.68 -1.78 -14.78
C ASP A 69 11.43 -1.61 -16.28
N ASN A 70 11.89 -0.51 -16.85
CA ASN A 70 11.62 -0.15 -18.25
C ASN A 70 12.52 -0.88 -19.25
N LYS A 71 13.57 -1.58 -18.81
CA LYS A 71 14.48 -2.31 -19.69
C LYS A 71 13.99 -3.72 -20.00
N ASP A 72 13.46 -4.40 -18.99
CA ASP A 72 13.14 -5.84 -19.07
C ASP A 72 11.79 -6.22 -18.44
N MET A 73 11.02 -5.25 -17.94
CA MET A 73 9.74 -5.44 -17.28
C MET A 73 9.82 -6.30 -16.01
N THR A 74 11.00 -6.48 -15.42
CA THR A 74 11.13 -7.12 -14.11
C THR A 74 10.45 -6.28 -13.03
N LEU A 75 10.02 -6.94 -11.94
CA LEU A 75 9.36 -6.24 -10.83
C LEU A 75 10.36 -5.34 -10.12
N LYS A 76 9.96 -4.10 -9.86
CA LYS A 76 10.76 -3.07 -9.20
C LYS A 76 9.92 -2.36 -8.14
N LEU A 77 10.57 -1.96 -7.06
CA LEU A 77 10.00 -1.10 -6.04
C LEU A 77 10.38 0.35 -6.36
N SER A 78 9.39 1.18 -6.70
CA SER A 78 9.57 2.61 -6.98
C SER A 78 9.51 3.46 -5.71
N ARG A 79 8.84 2.98 -4.66
CA ARG A 79 8.64 3.67 -3.38
C ARG A 79 9.79 3.45 -2.40
N GLU A 80 11.01 3.76 -2.82
CA GLU A 80 12.24 3.59 -2.02
C GLU A 80 12.20 4.39 -0.70
N PHE A 81 11.70 5.62 -0.74
CA PHE A 81 11.65 6.52 0.42
C PHE A 81 10.62 6.10 1.50
N THR A 82 9.75 5.14 1.22
CA THR A 82 8.79 4.57 2.19
C THR A 82 9.02 3.08 2.37
N LEU A 83 8.62 2.24 1.41
CA LEU A 83 8.77 0.79 1.50
C LEU A 83 10.25 0.38 1.60
N GLY A 84 11.12 0.97 0.77
CA GLY A 84 12.55 0.68 0.83
C GLY A 84 13.16 0.98 2.20
N ALA A 85 12.80 2.12 2.79
CA ALA A 85 13.21 2.50 4.15
C ALA A 85 12.65 1.54 5.22
N ALA A 86 11.38 1.15 5.12
CA ALA A 86 10.75 0.24 6.07
C ALA A 86 11.33 -1.19 6.01
N LEU A 87 11.63 -1.69 4.80
CA LEU A 87 12.32 -2.97 4.62
C LEU A 87 13.73 -2.95 5.22
N LYS A 88 14.46 -1.83 5.05
CA LYS A 88 15.78 -1.64 5.66
C LYS A 88 15.70 -1.68 7.19
N GLU A 89 14.69 -1.02 7.77
CA GLU A 89 14.48 -0.99 9.22
C GLU A 89 14.20 -2.39 9.80
N MET A 90 13.48 -3.24 9.07
CA MET A 90 13.26 -4.65 9.46
C MET A 90 14.46 -5.57 9.16
N GLY A 91 15.57 -5.04 8.65
CA GLY A 91 16.76 -5.83 8.30
C GLY A 91 16.57 -6.75 7.08
N VAL A 92 15.63 -6.45 6.19
CA VAL A 92 15.39 -7.28 4.99
C VAL A 92 16.52 -7.09 3.98
N ASP A 93 17.23 -8.18 3.68
CA ASP A 93 18.24 -8.22 2.62
C ASP A 93 17.56 -8.28 1.24
N ARG A 94 17.47 -7.12 0.59
CA ARG A 94 16.78 -6.96 -0.68
C ARG A 94 17.40 -7.77 -1.83
N ALA A 95 18.69 -8.10 -1.75
CA ALA A 95 19.36 -8.90 -2.77
C ALA A 95 18.88 -10.37 -2.75
N LYS A 96 18.29 -10.82 -1.63
CA LYS A 96 17.77 -12.18 -1.45
C LYS A 96 16.27 -12.29 -1.71
N LEU A 97 15.58 -11.19 -2.00
CA LEU A 97 14.16 -11.21 -2.30
C LEU A 97 13.89 -12.01 -3.56
N THR A 98 13.06 -13.02 -3.42
CA THR A 98 12.61 -13.85 -4.54
C THR A 98 11.61 -13.10 -5.40
N ARG A 99 11.45 -13.54 -6.66
CA ARG A 99 10.37 -13.05 -7.54
C ARG A 99 8.99 -13.25 -6.90
N GLN A 100 8.80 -14.29 -6.10
CA GLN A 100 7.54 -14.56 -5.41
C GLN A 100 7.28 -13.47 -4.36
N GLU A 101 8.24 -13.17 -3.49
CA GLU A 101 8.08 -12.11 -2.48
C GLU A 101 7.85 -10.73 -3.12
N LEU A 102 8.49 -10.46 -4.26
CA LEU A 102 8.25 -9.24 -5.03
C LEU A 102 6.79 -9.11 -5.51
N ARG A 103 6.07 -10.21 -5.78
CA ARG A 103 4.65 -10.20 -6.17
C ARG A 103 3.71 -9.74 -5.04
N SER A 104 4.19 -9.68 -3.80
CA SER A 104 3.50 -9.02 -2.69
C SER A 104 4.07 -7.63 -2.41
N LEU A 105 5.39 -7.46 -2.50
CA LEU A 105 6.04 -6.19 -2.17
C LEU A 105 5.66 -5.04 -3.11
N VAL A 106 5.38 -5.31 -4.39
CA VAL A 106 4.89 -4.24 -5.29
C VAL A 106 3.54 -3.67 -4.82
N CYS A 107 2.71 -4.48 -4.16
CA CYS A 107 1.46 -4.03 -3.52
C CYS A 107 1.74 -3.33 -2.18
N ALA A 108 2.70 -3.84 -1.40
CA ALA A 108 3.14 -3.27 -0.12
C ALA A 108 3.78 -1.87 -0.24
N GLN A 109 3.99 -1.37 -1.47
CA GLN A 109 4.35 0.02 -1.70
C GLN A 109 3.27 1.00 -1.22
N CYS A 110 2.01 0.54 -1.16
CA CYS A 110 0.85 1.37 -0.86
C CYS A 110 -0.14 0.71 0.11
N HIS A 111 -0.34 -0.60 0.02
CA HIS A 111 -1.32 -1.38 0.82
C HIS A 111 -0.74 -1.77 2.18
N VAL A 112 -0.46 -0.74 2.97
CA VAL A 112 0.17 -0.80 4.28
C VAL A 112 -0.40 0.27 5.20
N THR A 113 -0.21 0.13 6.50
CA THR A 113 -0.39 1.27 7.40
C THR A 113 0.81 2.21 7.33
N TYR A 114 0.57 3.48 7.58
CA TYR A 114 1.58 4.53 7.57
C TYR A 114 1.31 5.54 8.67
N SER A 115 2.37 6.19 9.15
CA SER A 115 2.31 7.32 10.07
C SER A 115 2.80 8.58 9.36
N ILE A 116 2.14 9.70 9.60
CA ILE A 116 2.51 11.02 9.09
C ILE A 116 2.92 11.89 10.28
N PRO A 117 4.23 11.96 10.62
CA PRO A 117 4.72 12.83 11.68
C PRO A 117 4.29 14.28 11.46
N LYS A 118 3.91 14.93 12.56
CA LYS A 118 3.46 16.31 12.62
C LYS A 118 4.45 17.20 13.36
N ASP A 119 4.68 18.41 12.84
CA ASP A 119 5.37 19.46 13.59
C ASP A 119 4.44 20.09 14.65
N LYS A 120 4.95 21.14 15.33
CA LYS A 120 4.20 21.88 16.36
C LYS A 120 2.95 22.57 15.81
N GLU A 121 2.90 22.82 14.51
CA GLU A 121 1.81 23.50 13.79
C GLU A 121 0.86 22.49 13.13
N MET A 122 1.00 21.19 13.44
CA MET A 122 0.24 20.09 12.85
C MET A 122 0.43 19.92 11.33
N LYS A 123 1.53 20.43 10.77
CA LYS A 123 1.90 20.18 9.37
C LYS A 123 2.66 18.87 9.24
N SER A 124 2.48 18.20 8.12
CA SER A 124 3.14 16.91 7.83
C SER A 124 4.62 17.12 7.51
N VAL A 125 5.51 16.42 8.21
CA VAL A 125 6.98 16.51 7.98
C VAL A 125 7.59 15.21 7.43
N GLY A 126 6.78 14.17 7.23
CA GLY A 126 7.22 12.92 6.66
C GLY A 126 6.10 11.92 6.48
N VAL A 127 6.47 10.74 5.99
CA VAL A 127 5.63 9.53 5.99
C VAL A 127 6.55 8.32 6.11
N PHE A 128 6.18 7.37 6.97
CA PHE A 128 6.91 6.13 7.13
C PHE A 128 5.95 5.00 7.51
N PHE A 129 6.38 3.75 7.31
CA PHE A 129 5.63 2.59 7.77
C PHE A 129 6.10 2.22 9.18
N PRO A 130 5.19 2.13 10.18
CA PRO A 130 5.55 1.91 11.58
C PRO A 130 5.93 0.45 11.88
N TRP A 131 6.92 -0.08 11.15
CA TRP A 131 7.35 -1.48 11.21
C TRP A 131 8.58 -1.70 12.11
N GLN A 132 9.05 -0.65 12.80
CA GLN A 132 10.17 -0.74 13.75
C GLN A 132 9.91 -1.84 14.80
N GLY A 133 10.92 -2.69 15.02
CA GLY A 133 10.81 -3.84 15.93
C GLY A 133 10.10 -5.07 15.36
N SER A 134 9.62 -5.01 14.11
CA SER A 134 9.05 -6.15 13.39
C SER A 134 10.09 -6.88 12.56
N THR A 135 9.76 -8.10 12.14
CA THR A 135 10.58 -8.91 11.22
C THR A 135 9.76 -9.36 10.01
N TRP A 136 10.44 -9.89 8.99
CA TRP A 136 9.79 -10.40 7.78
C TRP A 136 8.73 -11.47 8.12
N GLY A 137 7.48 -11.24 7.68
CA GLY A 137 6.36 -12.13 7.98
C GLY A 137 5.81 -12.03 9.42
N ASN A 138 6.22 -11.03 10.20
CA ASN A 138 5.79 -10.84 11.59
C ASN A 138 5.73 -9.35 11.94
N ILE A 139 4.83 -8.63 11.27
CA ILE A 139 4.52 -7.22 11.55
C ILE A 139 3.27 -7.18 12.42
N THR A 140 3.47 -7.17 13.74
CA THR A 140 2.38 -7.31 14.70
C THR A 140 1.73 -5.96 15.03
N ILE A 141 0.47 -6.00 15.44
CA ILE A 141 -0.25 -4.81 15.89
C ILE A 141 0.39 -4.19 17.13
N GLU A 142 0.96 -5.00 18.02
CA GLU A 142 1.68 -4.55 19.22
C GLU A 142 2.90 -3.70 18.85
N ASN A 143 3.68 -4.12 17.85
CA ASN A 143 4.84 -3.37 17.37
C ASN A 143 4.42 -2.05 16.72
N ILE A 144 3.37 -2.08 15.89
CA ILE A 144 2.81 -0.88 15.25
C ILE A 144 2.35 0.12 16.33
N ILE A 145 1.56 -0.32 17.31
CA ILE A 145 1.08 0.54 18.40
C ILE A 145 2.25 1.07 19.24
N LYS A 146 3.22 0.20 19.58
CA LYS A 146 4.41 0.61 20.31
C LYS A 146 5.18 1.70 19.58
N LYS A 147 5.33 1.58 18.25
CA LYS A 147 5.98 2.62 17.45
C LYS A 147 5.16 3.91 17.40
N ILE A 148 3.85 3.84 17.19
CA ILE A 148 2.98 5.03 17.19
C ILE A 148 3.05 5.75 18.54
N ARG A 149 3.12 5.01 19.65
CA ARG A 149 3.23 5.58 21.01
C ARG A 149 4.63 6.12 21.35
N SER A 150 5.65 5.84 20.56
CA SER A 150 7.03 6.20 20.90
C SER A 150 7.30 7.71 20.79
N ASP A 151 6.49 8.44 20.03
CA ASP A 151 6.70 9.86 19.76
C ASP A 151 5.35 10.59 19.58
N PRO A 152 5.09 11.69 20.32
CA PRO A 152 3.84 12.44 20.21
C PRO A 152 3.63 13.11 18.84
N SER A 153 4.67 13.28 18.03
CA SER A 153 4.55 13.76 16.65
C SER A 153 3.76 12.80 15.76
N TYR A 154 3.61 11.53 16.16
CA TYR A 154 2.81 10.54 15.41
C TYR A 154 1.33 10.60 15.73
N CYS A 155 0.90 11.44 16.68
CA CYS A 155 -0.51 11.73 16.89
C CYS A 155 -0.99 12.79 15.90
N GLU A 156 -1.83 12.38 14.95
CA GLU A 156 -2.10 13.15 13.72
C GLU A 156 -3.38 13.97 13.77
N TRP A 157 -4.26 13.69 14.72
CA TRP A 157 -5.57 14.32 14.84
C TRP A 157 -6.07 14.29 16.29
N THR A 158 -7.08 15.10 16.57
CA THR A 158 -7.78 15.12 17.85
C THR A 158 -9.20 14.58 17.67
N GLN A 159 -9.55 13.54 18.43
CA GLN A 159 -10.90 12.98 18.41
C GLN A 159 -11.87 13.94 19.10
N SER A 160 -12.93 14.36 18.39
CA SER A 160 -13.87 15.37 18.86
C SER A 160 -14.64 15.00 20.13
N VAL A 161 -14.99 13.72 20.30
CA VAL A 161 -15.81 13.24 21.43
C VAL A 161 -15.01 13.17 22.73
N THR A 162 -13.74 12.72 22.67
CA THR A 162 -12.91 12.45 23.86
C THR A 162 -11.89 13.55 24.13
N GLY A 163 -11.56 14.37 23.13
CA GLY A 163 -10.46 15.32 23.19
C GLY A 163 -9.08 14.70 23.05
N PHE A 164 -8.95 13.38 22.85
CA PHE A 164 -7.66 12.72 22.78
C PHE A 164 -6.94 12.98 21.45
N LYS A 165 -5.64 13.27 21.53
CA LYS A 165 -4.75 13.33 20.38
C LYS A 165 -4.25 11.92 20.06
N LEU A 166 -4.55 11.42 18.87
CA LEU A 166 -4.37 10.00 18.52
C LEU A 166 -3.48 9.81 17.29
N GLY A 167 -2.71 8.72 17.30
CA GLY A 167 -2.20 8.13 16.07
C GLY A 167 -3.31 7.46 15.27
N PHE A 168 -2.98 6.93 14.10
CA PHE A 168 -3.99 6.33 13.23
C PHE A 168 -3.42 5.16 12.42
N ILE A 169 -4.24 4.14 12.19
CA ILE A 169 -3.90 2.98 11.36
C ILE A 169 -4.72 3.06 10.08
N ARG A 170 -4.07 2.81 8.95
CA ARG A 170 -4.70 2.74 7.63
C ARG A 170 -4.63 1.31 7.11
N HIS A 171 -5.22 1.07 5.95
CA HIS A 171 -5.31 -0.17 5.17
C HIS A 171 -4.06 -1.09 5.31
N PRO A 172 -3.99 -1.96 6.34
CA PRO A 172 -2.76 -2.65 6.72
C PRO A 172 -2.71 -4.01 6.04
N GLU A 173 -3.01 -4.09 4.74
CA GLU A 173 -3.19 -5.38 4.08
C GLU A 173 -1.91 -6.21 4.06
N PHE A 174 -0.75 -5.61 3.81
CA PHE A 174 0.50 -6.37 3.82
C PHE A 174 0.86 -6.85 5.22
N GLU A 175 0.71 -6.00 6.25
CA GLU A 175 0.98 -6.38 7.64
C GLU A 175 0.03 -7.50 8.08
N PHE A 176 -1.26 -7.36 7.80
CA PHE A 176 -2.28 -8.36 8.14
C PHE A 176 -2.06 -9.68 7.38
N PHE A 177 -1.80 -9.62 6.08
CA PHE A 177 -1.57 -10.80 5.25
C PHE A 177 -0.27 -11.51 5.61
N SER A 178 0.81 -10.75 5.80
CA SER A 178 2.15 -11.33 6.01
C SER A 178 2.38 -11.83 7.42
N ASN A 179 1.62 -11.36 8.41
CA ASN A 179 1.77 -11.77 9.81
C ASN A 179 1.22 -13.18 10.04
N ASN A 180 2.00 -14.19 9.66
CA ASN A 180 1.73 -15.62 9.87
C ASN A 180 0.35 -16.11 9.40
N SER A 181 -0.25 -15.49 8.37
CA SER A 181 -1.51 -16.00 7.80
C SER A 181 -1.32 -17.35 7.12
N LEU A 182 -2.40 -18.13 7.01
CA LEU A 182 -2.38 -19.44 6.34
C LEU A 182 -1.80 -19.37 4.92
N HIS A 183 -2.23 -18.38 4.13
CA HIS A 183 -1.79 -18.21 2.76
C HIS A 183 -0.35 -17.67 2.66
N TRP A 184 0.07 -16.80 3.58
CA TRP A 184 1.46 -16.35 3.65
C TRP A 184 2.40 -17.51 3.98
N ASN A 185 2.06 -18.33 4.97
CA ASN A 185 2.84 -19.50 5.36
C ASN A 185 2.91 -20.54 4.23
N ALA A 186 1.86 -20.61 3.39
CA ALA A 186 1.84 -21.39 2.16
C ALA A 186 2.56 -20.72 0.97
N ARG A 187 3.24 -19.58 1.18
CA ARG A 187 3.98 -18.79 0.17
C ARG A 187 3.13 -18.22 -0.97
N ALA A 188 1.82 -18.09 -0.75
CA ALA A 188 0.97 -17.35 -1.67
C ALA A 188 1.27 -15.85 -1.60
N THR A 189 1.01 -15.13 -2.68
CA THR A 189 1.28 -13.70 -2.81
C THR A 189 0.04 -12.92 -3.17
N CYS A 190 0.07 -11.59 -2.98
CA CYS A 190 -1.00 -10.70 -3.42
C CYS A 190 -1.37 -10.94 -4.90
N GLY A 191 -0.33 -11.03 -5.74
CA GLY A 191 -0.48 -11.29 -7.18
C GLY A 191 -1.05 -12.67 -7.53
N ASP A 192 -1.01 -13.66 -6.64
CA ASP A 192 -1.59 -14.98 -6.95
C ASP A 192 -3.11 -14.94 -6.92
N CYS A 193 -3.70 -14.19 -5.99
CA CYS A 193 -5.15 -14.05 -5.84
C CYS A 193 -5.73 -12.89 -6.64
N HIS A 194 -5.02 -11.76 -6.73
CA HIS A 194 -5.55 -10.52 -7.31
C HIS A 194 -5.09 -10.24 -8.74
N MET A 195 -4.13 -11.01 -9.26
CA MET A 195 -3.62 -10.89 -10.62
C MET A 195 -3.55 -12.28 -11.28
N PRO A 196 -4.70 -12.94 -11.51
CA PRO A 196 -4.72 -14.27 -12.10
C PRO A 196 -4.09 -14.28 -13.49
N VAL A 197 -3.58 -15.45 -13.90
CA VAL A 197 -3.11 -15.62 -15.29
C VAL A 197 -4.33 -16.02 -16.12
N VAL A 198 -4.58 -15.27 -17.18
CA VAL A 198 -5.67 -15.50 -18.14
C VAL A 198 -5.08 -15.87 -19.50
N GLN A 199 -5.89 -16.46 -20.37
CA GLN A 199 -5.50 -16.82 -21.73
C GLN A 199 -6.06 -15.79 -22.72
N GLU A 200 -5.18 -15.10 -23.41
CA GLU A 200 -5.52 -14.06 -24.38
C GLU A 200 -4.80 -14.37 -25.71
N GLY A 201 -5.54 -14.57 -26.80
CA GLY A 201 -4.95 -14.87 -28.11
C GLY A 201 -3.98 -16.07 -28.12
N GLY A 202 -4.27 -17.10 -27.33
CA GLY A 202 -3.41 -18.29 -27.20
C GLY A 202 -2.18 -18.12 -26.29
N ARG A 203 -1.99 -16.96 -25.67
CA ARG A 203 -0.88 -16.68 -24.74
C ARG A 203 -1.37 -16.54 -23.31
N LYS A 204 -0.54 -16.95 -22.36
CA LYS A 204 -0.79 -16.73 -20.93
C LYS A 204 -0.33 -15.31 -20.56
N VAL A 205 -1.24 -14.50 -20.06
CA VAL A 205 -0.95 -13.12 -19.61
C VAL A 205 -1.47 -12.92 -18.19
N THR A 206 -0.80 -12.07 -17.42
CA THR A 206 -1.24 -11.71 -16.08
C THR A 206 -2.32 -10.63 -16.17
N ASP A 207 -3.47 -10.87 -15.56
CA ASP A 207 -4.55 -9.89 -15.48
C ASP A 207 -4.14 -8.74 -14.55
N HIS A 208 -4.23 -7.51 -15.05
CA HIS A 208 -3.95 -6.28 -14.31
C HIS A 208 -5.23 -5.54 -13.89
N ARG A 209 -6.41 -6.11 -14.15
CA ARG A 209 -7.69 -5.63 -13.64
C ARG A 209 -7.87 -6.08 -12.19
N ILE A 210 -7.02 -5.56 -11.31
CA ILE A 210 -6.97 -5.90 -9.89
C ILE A 210 -8.30 -5.57 -9.21
N MET A 211 -8.93 -6.58 -8.60
CA MET A 211 -10.22 -6.48 -7.95
C MET A 211 -10.38 -7.55 -6.85
N SER A 212 -11.52 -7.56 -6.17
CA SER A 212 -11.90 -8.68 -5.29
C SER A 212 -12.00 -9.98 -6.11
N PRO A 213 -11.36 -11.08 -5.69
CA PRO A 213 -11.47 -12.37 -6.38
C PRO A 213 -12.91 -12.87 -6.48
N LEU A 214 -13.78 -12.51 -5.53
CA LEU A 214 -15.22 -12.83 -5.55
C LEU A 214 -15.94 -12.22 -6.77
N LYS A 215 -15.42 -11.13 -7.34
CA LYS A 215 -15.98 -10.44 -8.52
C LYS A 215 -15.44 -10.98 -9.85
N ASN A 216 -14.54 -11.95 -9.80
CA ASN A 216 -13.99 -12.63 -10.98
C ASN A 216 -14.05 -14.15 -10.79
N ASP A 217 -15.16 -14.62 -10.22
CA ASP A 217 -15.51 -16.03 -10.04
C ASP A 217 -14.44 -16.88 -9.34
N LEU A 218 -13.61 -16.26 -8.49
CA LEU A 218 -12.53 -16.95 -7.78
C LEU A 218 -11.57 -17.72 -8.71
N LYS A 219 -11.46 -17.32 -9.99
CA LYS A 219 -10.58 -17.97 -11.00
C LYS A 219 -9.13 -18.14 -10.54
N ALA A 220 -8.66 -17.20 -9.72
CA ALA A 220 -7.33 -17.25 -9.14
C ALA A 220 -7.15 -18.43 -8.18
N CYS A 221 -8.19 -18.77 -7.42
CA CYS A 221 -8.20 -19.79 -6.38
C CYS A 221 -8.15 -21.21 -6.96
N GLU A 222 -8.76 -21.42 -8.14
CA GLU A 222 -8.82 -22.72 -8.82
C GLU A 222 -7.45 -23.29 -9.19
N LYS A 223 -6.41 -22.45 -9.25
CA LYS A 223 -5.04 -22.90 -9.50
C LYS A 223 -4.48 -23.79 -8.38
N CYS A 224 -4.96 -23.60 -7.16
CA CYS A 224 -4.47 -24.30 -5.97
C CYS A 224 -5.55 -25.15 -5.30
N HIS A 225 -6.83 -24.78 -5.47
CA HIS A 225 -7.96 -25.46 -4.84
C HIS A 225 -8.78 -26.23 -5.86
N ILE A 226 -8.75 -27.56 -5.75
CA ILE A 226 -9.62 -28.46 -6.51
C ILE A 226 -10.96 -28.57 -5.76
N ALA A 227 -11.77 -27.51 -5.82
CA ALA A 227 -13.06 -27.42 -5.14
C ALA A 227 -14.09 -26.68 -6.02
N ARG A 228 -15.37 -26.83 -5.69
CA ARG A 228 -16.44 -26.06 -6.35
C ARG A 228 -16.29 -24.57 -5.99
N ILE A 229 -16.49 -23.68 -6.96
CA ILE A 229 -16.39 -22.22 -6.76
C ILE A 229 -17.35 -21.75 -5.66
N GLU A 230 -18.55 -22.33 -5.60
CA GLU A 230 -19.57 -22.03 -4.59
C GLU A 230 -19.05 -22.32 -3.19
N TRP A 231 -18.38 -23.46 -3.01
CA TRP A 231 -17.79 -23.83 -1.73
C TRP A 231 -16.69 -22.86 -1.31
N LEU A 232 -15.80 -22.46 -2.23
CA LEU A 232 -14.76 -21.46 -1.95
C LEU A 232 -15.38 -20.11 -1.54
N ARG A 233 -16.46 -19.71 -2.22
CA ARG A 233 -17.22 -18.49 -1.90
C ARG A 233 -17.84 -18.56 -0.50
N GLU A 234 -18.44 -19.70 -0.14
CA GLU A 234 -18.99 -19.94 1.19
C GLU A 234 -17.92 -19.87 2.27
N GLN A 235 -16.72 -20.43 2.04
CA GLN A 235 -15.62 -20.32 3.01
C GLN A 235 -15.20 -18.87 3.25
N VAL A 236 -15.11 -18.06 2.18
CA VAL A 236 -14.76 -16.64 2.30
C VAL A 236 -15.82 -15.90 3.11
N TYR A 237 -17.10 -16.07 2.79
CA TYR A 237 -18.18 -15.40 3.52
C TYR A 237 -18.29 -15.87 4.97
N ALA A 238 -18.17 -17.18 5.23
CA ALA A 238 -18.25 -17.71 6.59
C ALA A 238 -17.16 -17.15 7.51
N ILE A 239 -15.97 -16.83 6.99
CA ILE A 239 -14.90 -16.17 7.75
C ILE A 239 -15.20 -14.68 7.92
N GLN A 240 -15.64 -14.00 6.85
CA GLN A 240 -15.99 -12.57 6.89
C GLN A 240 -17.11 -12.27 7.88
N ASP A 241 -18.16 -13.09 7.92
CA ASP A 241 -19.30 -12.94 8.84
C ASP A 241 -18.91 -13.11 10.32
N ARG A 242 -17.77 -13.75 10.60
CA ARG A 242 -17.24 -13.97 11.95
C ARG A 242 -16.18 -12.95 12.37
N THR A 243 -15.75 -12.08 11.47
CA THR A 243 -14.69 -11.07 11.70
C THR A 243 -15.29 -9.73 12.06
#